data_AF-A0A453B2E4-F1
#
_entry.id   AF-A0A453B2E4-F1
#
_cell.length_a   1.000
_cell.length_b   1.000
_cell.length_c   1.000
_cell.angle_alpha   90.00
_cell.angle_beta   90.00
_cell.angle_gamma   90.00
#
_symmetry.space_group_name_H-M   'P 1'
#
loop_
_entity.id
_entity.type
_entity.pdbx_description
1 polymer ?
#
loop_
_entity_poly.entity_id
_entity_poly.type
_entity_poly.pdbx_seq_one_letter_code
_entity_poly.pdbx_strand_id
1 'polypeptide(L)'
;MQQLMSVACLSLAVKMEETVAPLPVDLQVCDEYYAFEPRNIKRMELVVMETLKWRMHSVTPFSFLCYFLDKFNEGKPPSYMLVSRCAELIVATVKDYRFLSFRPSEIAAAVVLWVLAENQVISFSSALAASEIPVNKEMIAGCYALLVKKRGNFSASLSAPLSPIGVLDVPCFSFRNDDTTPGSSPSNNNSSSNDQASTPASKRRRLSASPI
;
A
#
# COMPACT_ATOMS: atom_id res chain seq x y z
N MET A 1 20.76 -18.20 6.78
CA MET A 1 19.69 -19.00 6.15
C MET A 1 18.31 -18.32 6.21
N GLN A 2 17.89 -17.79 7.36
CA GLN A 2 16.57 -17.15 7.51
C GLN A 2 16.34 -15.93 6.59
N GLN A 3 17.35 -15.08 6.37
CA GLN A 3 17.26 -13.91 5.47
C GLN A 3 17.05 -14.29 3.99
N LEU A 4 17.76 -15.30 3.48
CA LEU A 4 17.55 -15.78 2.10
C LEU A 4 16.13 -16.32 1.92
N MET A 5 15.62 -17.05 2.93
CA MET A 5 14.25 -17.54 2.91
C MET A 5 13.23 -16.39 2.95
N SER A 6 13.43 -15.36 3.77
CA SER A 6 12.52 -14.22 3.83
C SER A 6 12.50 -13.42 2.52
N VAL A 7 13.67 -13.17 1.90
CA VAL A 7 13.77 -12.52 0.59
C VAL A 7 13.08 -13.35 -0.48
N ALA A 8 13.26 -14.68 -0.49
CA ALA A 8 12.58 -15.56 -1.43
C ALA A 8 11.06 -15.57 -1.23
N CYS A 9 10.57 -15.63 0.02
CA CYS A 9 9.15 -15.53 0.33
C CYS A 9 8.55 -14.19 -0.12
N LEU A 10 9.27 -13.08 0.11
CA LEU A 10 8.85 -11.75 -0.34
C LEU A 10 8.81 -11.67 -1.88
N SER A 11 9.85 -12.15 -2.55
CA SER A 11 9.91 -12.20 -4.01
C SER A 11 8.77 -13.03 -4.62
N LEU A 12 8.43 -14.17 -4.00
CA LEU A 12 7.27 -14.97 -4.40
C LEU A 12 5.96 -14.22 -4.16
N ALA A 13 5.76 -13.62 -2.99
CA ALA A 13 4.54 -12.86 -2.68
C ALA A 13 4.33 -11.72 -3.69
N VAL A 14 5.39 -10.97 -4.00
CA VAL A 14 5.34 -9.90 -4.98
C VAL A 14 4.98 -10.41 -6.38
N LYS A 15 5.53 -11.56 -6.81
CA LYS A 15 5.14 -12.20 -8.08
C LYS A 15 3.68 -12.68 -8.12
N MET A 16 3.06 -12.91 -6.96
CA MET A 16 1.66 -13.36 -6.87
C MET A 16 0.66 -12.20 -6.82
N GLU A 17 1.03 -11.07 -6.20
CA GLU A 17 0.11 -9.97 -5.90
C GLU A 17 0.34 -8.71 -6.76
N GLU A 18 1.57 -8.48 -7.26
CA GLU A 18 1.90 -7.30 -8.05
C GLU A 18 1.78 -7.53 -9.56
N THR A 19 1.33 -6.51 -10.27
CA THR A 19 1.27 -6.52 -11.74
C THR A 19 2.65 -6.46 -12.38
N VAL A 20 3.59 -5.76 -11.73
CA VAL A 20 4.97 -5.60 -12.16
C VAL A 20 5.88 -5.95 -11.00
N ALA A 21 6.54 -7.11 -11.07
CA ALA A 21 7.47 -7.54 -10.05
C ALA A 21 8.82 -6.80 -10.19
N PRO A 22 9.33 -6.16 -9.10
CA PRO A 22 10.67 -5.60 -9.06
C PRO A 22 11.73 -6.72 -9.10
N LEU A 23 12.99 -6.35 -9.31
CA LEU A 23 14.05 -7.34 -9.35
C LEU A 23 14.27 -7.94 -7.95
N PRO A 24 14.60 -9.23 -7.83
CA PRO A 24 14.87 -9.85 -6.53
C PRO A 24 16.03 -9.19 -5.75
N VAL A 25 16.91 -8.46 -6.45
CA VAL A 25 17.99 -7.69 -5.83
C VAL A 25 17.46 -6.47 -5.10
N ASP A 26 16.43 -5.81 -5.65
CA ASP A 26 15.82 -4.62 -5.06
C ASP A 26 14.99 -4.96 -3.81
N LEU A 27 14.60 -6.24 -3.66
CA LEU A 27 13.86 -6.74 -2.49
C LEU A 27 14.74 -7.05 -1.28
N GLN A 28 16.07 -6.94 -1.41
CA GLN A 28 17.02 -7.23 -0.33
C GLN A 28 17.21 -6.06 0.63
N VAL A 29 16.10 -5.45 1.07
CA VAL A 29 16.10 -4.27 1.96
C VAL A 29 16.41 -4.64 3.42
N CYS A 30 16.53 -5.94 3.73
CA CYS A 30 16.84 -6.44 5.07
C CYS A 30 18.35 -6.63 5.24
N ASP A 31 19.00 -5.65 5.89
CA ASP A 31 20.41 -5.63 6.31
C ASP A 31 21.46 -5.60 5.19
N GLU A 32 22.28 -4.53 5.18
CA GLU A 32 23.39 -4.30 4.24
C GLU A 32 24.49 -5.38 4.27
N TYR A 33 24.47 -6.29 5.24
CA TYR A 33 25.56 -7.24 5.48
C TYR A 33 25.60 -8.43 4.50
N TYR A 34 24.49 -8.77 3.83
CA TYR A 34 24.41 -9.93 2.95
C TYR A 34 23.62 -9.67 1.67
N ALA A 35 24.33 -9.45 0.56
CA ALA A 35 23.74 -9.46 -0.78
C ALA A 35 23.76 -10.87 -1.38
N PHE A 36 22.58 -11.45 -1.59
CA PHE A 36 22.42 -12.76 -2.23
C PHE A 36 22.41 -12.62 -3.75
N GLU A 37 23.18 -13.48 -4.42
CA GLU A 37 23.10 -13.62 -5.87
C GLU A 37 21.66 -14.00 -6.30
N PRO A 38 21.14 -13.44 -7.41
CA PRO A 38 19.81 -13.76 -7.92
C PRO A 38 19.59 -15.27 -8.13
N ARG A 39 20.65 -16.01 -8.49
CA ARG A 39 20.61 -17.47 -8.65
C ARG A 39 20.25 -18.19 -7.35
N ASN A 40 20.75 -17.70 -6.22
CA ASN A 40 20.50 -18.30 -4.92
C ASN A 40 19.08 -17.97 -4.43
N ILE A 41 18.59 -16.75 -4.70
CA ILE A 41 17.20 -16.39 -4.44
C ILE A 41 16.26 -17.29 -5.24
N LYS A 42 16.47 -17.42 -6.56
CA LYS A 42 15.63 -18.28 -7.41
C LYS A 42 15.63 -19.75 -6.97
N ARG A 43 16.76 -20.28 -6.52
CA ARG A 43 16.82 -21.64 -5.94
C ARG A 43 15.99 -21.75 -4.67
N MET A 44 16.08 -20.76 -3.79
CA MET A 44 15.27 -20.74 -2.57
C MET A 44 13.77 -20.59 -2.89
N GLU A 45 13.40 -19.79 -3.90
CA GLU A 45 12.01 -19.69 -4.37
C GLU A 45 11.46 -21.05 -4.79
N LEU A 46 12.22 -21.84 -5.55
CA LEU A 46 11.81 -23.20 -5.95
C LEU A 46 11.59 -24.10 -4.74
N VAL A 47 12.49 -24.06 -3.74
CA VAL A 47 12.33 -24.83 -2.50
C VAL A 47 11.06 -24.40 -1.75
N VAL A 48 10.78 -23.10 -1.65
CA VAL A 48 9.54 -22.60 -1.01
C VAL A 48 8.30 -23.06 -1.77
N MET A 49 8.29 -22.97 -3.10
CA MET A 49 7.15 -23.44 -3.90
C MET A 49 6.94 -24.94 -3.78
N GLU A 50 8.01 -25.75 -3.82
CA GLU A 50 7.94 -27.20 -3.65
C GLU A 50 7.41 -27.58 -2.27
N THR A 51 7.93 -26.96 -1.20
CA THR A 51 7.48 -27.21 0.18
C THR A 51 6.02 -26.82 0.40
N LEU A 52 5.55 -25.75 -0.23
CA LEU A 52 4.14 -25.34 -0.23
C LEU A 52 3.27 -26.12 -1.24
N LYS A 53 3.84 -27.10 -1.95
CA LYS A 53 3.15 -27.88 -3.00
C LYS A 53 2.49 -26.97 -4.05
N TRP A 54 3.18 -25.89 -4.41
CA TRP A 54 2.73 -24.87 -5.35
C TRP A 54 1.44 -24.14 -4.96
N ARG A 55 1.00 -24.24 -3.70
CA ARG A 55 -0.17 -23.53 -3.18
C ARG A 55 0.20 -22.11 -2.77
N MET A 56 0.48 -21.29 -3.78
CA MET A 56 0.97 -19.91 -3.59
C MET A 56 -0.13 -18.89 -3.35
N HIS A 57 -1.38 -19.22 -3.65
CA HIS A 57 -2.53 -18.35 -3.40
C HIS A 57 -2.97 -18.46 -1.93
N SER A 58 -2.36 -17.63 -1.08
CA SER A 58 -2.70 -17.56 0.34
C SER A 58 -3.84 -16.59 0.58
N VAL A 59 -4.83 -16.99 1.38
CA VAL A 59 -5.89 -16.08 1.81
C VAL A 59 -5.33 -15.16 2.90
N THR A 60 -5.32 -13.86 2.63
CA THR A 60 -4.88 -12.84 3.58
C THR A 60 -6.08 -12.19 4.29
N PRO A 61 -5.89 -11.51 5.45
CA PRO A 61 -6.97 -10.79 6.11
C PRO A 61 -7.64 -9.74 5.20
N PHE A 62 -6.89 -9.17 4.24
CA PHE A 62 -7.41 -8.21 3.26
C PHE A 62 -8.58 -8.78 2.44
N SER A 63 -8.55 -10.07 2.13
CA SER A 63 -9.61 -10.77 1.37
C SER A 63 -11.00 -10.67 2.03
N PHE A 64 -11.04 -10.44 3.34
CA PHE A 64 -12.29 -10.38 4.11
C PHE A 64 -12.73 -8.95 4.47
N LEU A 65 -11.94 -7.92 4.16
CA LEU A 65 -12.23 -6.55 4.58
C LEU A 65 -13.58 -6.06 4.05
N CYS A 66 -13.83 -6.22 2.74
CA CYS A 66 -15.07 -5.76 2.13
C CYS A 66 -16.30 -6.42 2.78
N TYR A 67 -16.23 -7.73 3.02
CA TYR A 67 -17.31 -8.48 3.68
C TYR A 67 -17.58 -7.96 5.09
N PHE A 68 -16.56 -7.78 5.92
CA PHE A 68 -16.75 -7.34 7.30
C PHE A 68 -17.12 -5.87 7.40
N LEU A 69 -16.58 -5.02 6.52
CA LEU A 69 -16.97 -3.62 6.48
C LEU A 69 -18.45 -3.48 6.11
N ASP A 70 -18.92 -4.20 5.10
CA ASP A 70 -20.35 -4.22 4.76
C ASP A 70 -21.21 -4.75 5.92
N LYS A 71 -20.80 -5.89 6.51
CA LYS A 71 -21.53 -6.56 7.58
C LYS A 71 -21.64 -5.73 8.86
N PHE A 72 -20.58 -5.02 9.24
CA PHE A 72 -20.56 -4.26 10.49
C PHE A 72 -20.92 -2.79 10.31
N ASN A 73 -20.78 -2.20 9.12
CA ASN A 73 -21.08 -0.78 8.88
C ASN A 73 -22.52 -0.54 8.42
N GLU A 74 -23.45 -1.44 8.76
CA GLU A 74 -24.88 -1.33 8.44
C GLU A 74 -25.16 -1.16 6.93
N GLY A 75 -24.35 -1.77 6.07
CA GLY A 75 -24.48 -1.64 4.61
C GLY A 75 -24.03 -0.28 4.04
N LYS A 76 -23.44 0.61 4.85
CA LYS A 76 -22.82 1.84 4.34
C LYS A 76 -21.53 1.49 3.60
N PRO A 77 -21.29 2.07 2.41
CA PRO A 77 -20.10 1.77 1.64
C PRO A 77 -18.84 2.10 2.44
N PRO A 78 -17.81 1.23 2.38
CA PRO A 78 -16.56 1.47 3.10
C PRO A 78 -15.88 2.74 2.55
N SER A 79 -15.58 3.69 3.42
CA SER A 79 -14.79 4.86 3.04
C SER A 79 -13.31 4.47 2.89
N TYR A 80 -12.60 5.15 1.99
CA TYR A 80 -11.16 4.96 1.79
C TYR A 80 -10.38 5.06 3.12
N MET A 81 -10.76 6.00 3.98
CA MET A 81 -10.13 6.20 5.29
C MET A 81 -10.27 4.97 6.21
N LEU A 82 -11.45 4.33 6.22
CA LEU A 82 -11.68 3.11 7.01
C LEU A 82 -10.85 1.94 6.48
N VAL A 83 -10.83 1.75 5.16
CA VAL A 83 -10.07 0.67 4.52
C VAL A 83 -8.56 0.86 4.76
N SER A 84 -8.05 2.07 4.57
CA SER A 84 -6.65 2.41 4.84
C SER A 84 -6.28 2.12 6.29
N ARG A 85 -7.14 2.54 7.23
CA ARG A 85 -6.90 2.28 8.65
C ARG A 85 -6.92 0.80 9.01
N CYS A 86 -7.82 0.03 8.41
CA CYS A 86 -7.81 -1.43 8.57
C CYS A 86 -6.54 -2.06 8.00
N ALA A 87 -6.08 -1.59 6.83
CA ALA A 87 -4.87 -2.08 6.18
C ALA A 87 -3.63 -1.85 7.06
N GLU A 88 -3.48 -0.65 7.62
CA GLU A 88 -2.40 -0.33 8.56
C GLU A 88 -2.36 -1.30 9.75
N LEU A 89 -3.52 -1.56 10.37
CA LEU A 89 -3.62 -2.46 11.51
C LEU A 89 -3.30 -3.91 11.12
N ILE A 90 -3.76 -4.38 9.95
CA ILE A 90 -3.44 -5.72 9.44
C ILE A 90 -1.93 -5.85 9.23
N VAL A 91 -1.28 -4.89 8.57
CA VAL A 91 0.18 -4.90 8.37
C VAL A 91 0.89 -4.92 9.72
N ALA A 92 0.38 -4.19 10.71
CA ALA A 92 0.96 -4.15 12.04
C ALA A 92 0.88 -5.51 12.78
N THR A 93 -0.11 -6.35 12.47
CA THR A 93 -0.20 -7.72 13.03
C THR A 93 0.92 -8.63 12.56
N VAL A 94 1.44 -8.44 11.35
CA VAL A 94 2.51 -9.28 10.77
C VAL A 94 3.80 -9.23 11.59
N LYS A 95 4.04 -8.13 12.31
CA LYS A 95 5.22 -7.92 13.16
C LYS A 95 5.17 -8.71 14.48
N ASP A 96 4.07 -9.38 14.80
CA ASP A 96 3.89 -10.07 16.07
C ASP A 96 3.38 -11.50 15.86
N TYR A 97 4.25 -12.46 16.16
CA TYR A 97 3.98 -13.88 15.95
C TYR A 97 2.74 -14.39 16.69
N ARG A 98 2.26 -13.70 17.73
CA ARG A 98 1.03 -14.09 18.45
C ARG A 98 -0.20 -14.01 17.56
N PHE A 99 -0.17 -13.23 16.48
CA PHE A 99 -1.26 -13.20 15.51
C PHE A 99 -1.33 -14.46 14.62
N LEU A 100 -0.28 -15.29 14.59
CA LEU A 100 -0.29 -16.58 13.87
C LEU A 100 -1.29 -17.58 14.48
N SER A 101 -1.73 -17.36 15.72
CA SER A 101 -2.74 -18.18 16.38
C SER A 101 -4.17 -17.90 15.88
N PHE A 102 -4.37 -16.85 15.08
CA PHE A 102 -5.68 -16.47 14.54
C PHE A 102 -5.75 -16.72 13.04
N ARG A 103 -6.95 -17.06 12.56
CA ARG A 103 -7.22 -17.18 11.12
C ARG A 103 -7.28 -15.80 10.47
N PRO A 104 -6.99 -15.69 9.16
CA PRO A 104 -7.11 -14.42 8.43
C PRO A 104 -8.47 -13.73 8.57
N SER A 105 -9.57 -14.52 8.60
CA SER A 105 -10.93 -14.00 8.82
C SER A 105 -11.16 -13.45 10.23
N GLU A 106 -10.55 -14.06 11.25
CA GLU A 106 -10.64 -13.62 12.64
C GLU A 106 -9.89 -12.30 12.84
N ILE A 107 -8.70 -12.18 12.24
CA ILE A 107 -7.91 -10.94 12.24
C ILE A 107 -8.69 -9.83 11.54
N ALA A 108 -9.23 -10.09 10.36
CA ALA A 108 -9.98 -9.09 9.59
C ALA A 108 -11.23 -8.60 10.35
N ALA A 109 -12.01 -9.51 10.93
CA ALA A 109 -13.18 -9.15 11.73
C ALA A 109 -12.80 -8.29 12.95
N ALA A 110 -11.77 -8.70 13.69
CA ALA A 110 -11.30 -7.96 14.87
C ALA A 110 -10.81 -6.55 14.51
N VAL A 111 -10.07 -6.41 13.41
CA VAL A 111 -9.58 -5.12 12.91
C VAL A 111 -10.72 -4.22 12.48
N VAL A 112 -11.69 -4.72 11.70
CA VAL A 112 -12.82 -3.88 11.26
C VAL A 112 -13.65 -3.41 12.45
N LEU A 113 -13.97 -4.32 13.36
CA LEU A 113 -14.72 -3.98 14.57
C LEU A 113 -14.00 -2.96 15.45
N TRP A 114 -12.67 -3.07 15.55
CA TRP A 114 -11.89 -2.04 16.23
C TRP A 114 -12.09 -0.68 15.57
N VAL A 115 -11.83 -0.58 14.27
CA VAL A 115 -11.80 0.71 13.59
C VAL A 115 -13.17 1.39 13.69
N LEU A 116 -14.25 0.62 13.59
CA LEU A 116 -15.62 1.12 13.80
C LEU A 116 -15.88 1.55 15.25
N ALA A 117 -15.33 0.84 16.24
CA ALA A 117 -15.44 1.21 17.64
C ALA A 117 -14.62 2.46 18.01
N GLU A 118 -13.42 2.62 17.43
CA GLU A 118 -12.56 3.79 17.62
C GLU A 118 -13.20 5.05 17.03
N ASN A 119 -13.92 4.93 15.91
CA ASN A 119 -14.67 6.02 15.28
C ASN A 119 -16.04 6.30 15.95
N GLN A 120 -16.33 5.70 17.11
CA GLN A 120 -17.60 5.78 17.85
C GLN A 120 -18.85 5.40 17.04
N VAL A 121 -18.70 4.57 16.00
CA VAL A 121 -19.84 4.12 15.18
C VAL A 121 -20.62 3.05 15.94
N ILE A 122 -19.94 2.12 16.64
CA ILE A 122 -20.57 0.97 17.31
C ILE A 122 -19.75 0.49 18.52
N SER A 123 -20.39 -0.02 19.57
CA SER A 123 -19.67 -0.73 20.66
C SER A 123 -19.26 -2.14 20.20
N PHE A 124 -17.96 -2.44 20.27
CA PHE A 124 -17.36 -3.72 19.84
C PHE A 124 -18.15 -4.96 20.32
N SER A 125 -18.40 -5.05 21.63
CA SER A 125 -19.06 -6.22 22.23
C SER A 125 -20.50 -6.38 21.73
N SER A 126 -21.22 -5.26 21.52
CA SER A 126 -22.58 -5.29 20.99
C SER A 126 -22.63 -5.67 19.51
N ALA A 127 -21.71 -5.12 18.69
CA ALA A 127 -21.59 -5.44 17.27
C ALA A 127 -21.24 -6.91 17.04
N LEU A 128 -20.28 -7.43 17.81
CA LEU A 128 -19.86 -8.82 17.72
C LEU A 128 -20.97 -9.78 18.16
N ALA A 129 -21.69 -9.45 19.24
CA ALA A 129 -22.82 -10.24 19.71
C ALA A 129 -23.96 -10.27 18.68
N ALA A 130 -24.35 -9.11 18.14
CA ALA A 130 -25.43 -8.96 17.16
C ALA A 130 -25.10 -9.55 15.78
N SER A 131 -23.82 -9.68 15.44
CA SER A 131 -23.42 -10.20 14.13
C SER A 131 -23.64 -11.70 13.99
N GLU A 132 -24.30 -12.09 12.90
CA GLU A 132 -24.36 -13.47 12.41
C GLU A 132 -23.25 -13.68 11.38
N ILE A 133 -22.10 -14.16 11.86
CA ILE A 133 -20.90 -14.37 11.08
C ILE A 133 -20.38 -15.80 11.34
N PRO A 134 -19.95 -16.54 10.31
CA PRO A 134 -19.42 -17.89 10.45
C PRO A 134 -17.96 -17.91 10.95
N VAL A 135 -17.65 -17.12 11.98
CA VAL A 135 -16.30 -16.99 12.55
C VAL A 135 -16.39 -17.09 14.07
N ASN A 136 -15.38 -17.71 14.69
CA ASN A 136 -15.37 -17.91 16.14
C ASN A 136 -15.26 -16.56 16.88
N LYS A 137 -16.33 -16.19 17.59
CA LYS A 137 -16.44 -14.92 18.31
C LYS A 137 -15.43 -14.80 19.46
N GLU A 138 -15.06 -15.91 20.11
CA GLU A 138 -14.04 -15.91 21.17
C GLU A 138 -12.66 -15.59 20.60
N MET A 139 -12.34 -16.15 19.43
CA MET A 139 -11.08 -15.85 18.73
C MET A 139 -11.03 -14.40 18.29
N ILE A 140 -12.14 -13.84 17.79
CA ILE A 140 -12.23 -12.42 17.44
C ILE A 140 -11.98 -11.54 18.67
N ALA A 141 -12.61 -11.84 19.81
CA ALA A 141 -12.42 -11.11 21.05
C ALA A 141 -10.98 -11.18 21.57
N GLY A 142 -10.35 -12.37 21.49
CA GLY A 142 -8.95 -12.56 21.83
C GLY A 142 -8.00 -11.76 20.93
N CYS A 143 -8.25 -11.77 19.62
CA CYS A 143 -7.48 -11.00 18.64
C CYS A 143 -7.59 -9.49 18.91
N TYR A 144 -8.82 -9.01 19.13
CA TYR A 144 -9.09 -7.63 19.49
C TYR A 144 -8.36 -7.21 20.78
N ALA A 145 -8.42 -8.00 21.84
CA ALA A 145 -7.72 -7.71 23.09
C ALA A 145 -6.19 -7.57 22.89
N LEU A 146 -5.60 -8.42 22.05
CA LEU A 146 -4.18 -8.35 21.70
C LEU A 146 -3.82 -7.11 20.90
N LEU A 147 -4.67 -6.75 19.91
CA LEU A 147 -4.51 -5.50 19.19
C LEU A 147 -4.54 -4.34 20.21
N VAL A 148 -5.46 -4.33 21.20
CA VAL A 148 -5.76 -3.13 22.01
C VAL A 148 -4.61 -2.86 22.94
N LYS A 149 -4.07 -3.94 23.51
CA LYS A 149 -2.85 -3.92 24.30
C LYS A 149 -1.65 -3.33 23.55
N LYS A 150 -1.63 -3.41 22.21
CA LYS A 150 -0.53 -2.91 21.37
C LYS A 150 -0.77 -1.54 20.73
N ARG A 151 -1.89 -0.85 21.01
CA ARG A 151 -2.24 0.46 20.44
C ARG A 151 -1.09 1.48 20.47
N GLY A 152 -0.28 1.50 21.53
CA GLY A 152 0.87 2.41 21.67
C GLY A 152 2.11 2.04 20.85
N ASN A 153 2.28 0.77 20.47
CA ASN A 153 3.45 0.31 19.71
C ASN A 153 3.24 0.38 18.20
N PHE A 154 1.98 0.34 17.75
CA PHE A 154 1.65 0.38 16.33
C PHE A 154 1.90 1.77 15.72
N SER A 155 1.56 2.84 16.43
CA SER A 155 1.79 4.22 15.98
C SER A 155 3.27 4.58 15.81
N ALA A 156 4.15 4.07 16.68
CA ALA A 156 5.60 4.31 16.59
C ALA A 156 6.27 3.55 15.44
N SER A 157 5.63 2.50 14.91
CA SER A 157 6.19 1.63 13.86
C SER A 157 5.64 1.90 12.46
N LEU A 158 4.64 2.80 12.37
CA LEU A 158 3.99 3.27 11.15
C LEU A 158 4.45 4.69 10.77
N SER A 159 5.43 5.26 11.49
CA SER A 159 6.05 6.51 11.08
C SER A 159 6.62 6.33 9.68
N ALA A 160 6.10 7.13 8.75
CA ALA A 160 6.53 7.13 7.36
C ALA A 160 8.06 7.28 7.29
N PRO A 161 8.75 6.59 6.37
CA PRO A 161 10.13 6.96 6.06
C PRO A 161 10.11 8.44 5.65
N LEU A 162 10.98 9.25 6.25
CA LEU A 162 11.20 10.62 5.82
C LEU A 162 11.70 10.56 4.36
N SER A 163 10.79 10.67 3.40
CA SER A 163 11.17 10.91 2.03
C SER A 163 11.99 12.20 2.04
N PRO A 164 13.20 12.23 1.45
CA PRO A 164 13.95 13.46 1.36
C PRO A 164 13.09 14.47 0.61
N ILE A 165 12.80 15.60 1.27
CA ILE A 165 12.15 16.75 0.65
C ILE A 165 13.02 17.16 -0.55
N GLY A 166 12.47 16.97 -1.75
CA GLY A 166 12.99 17.61 -2.96
C GLY A 166 13.61 16.68 -4.01
N VAL A 167 12.82 15.86 -4.70
CA VAL A 167 13.17 15.39 -6.07
C VAL A 167 11.91 15.09 -6.93
N LEU A 168 10.88 15.95 -6.93
CA LEU A 168 9.76 15.82 -7.88
C LEU A 168 9.26 17.20 -8.35
N ASP A 169 10.08 17.91 -9.12
CA ASP A 169 9.59 18.92 -10.07
C ASP A 169 9.71 18.32 -11.48
N VAL A 170 8.79 17.42 -11.82
CA VAL A 170 8.52 17.06 -13.23
C VAL A 170 7.02 17.14 -13.45
N PRO A 171 6.52 18.09 -14.25
CA PRO A 171 5.10 18.17 -14.56
C PRO A 171 4.82 17.12 -15.65
N CYS A 172 4.49 15.89 -15.25
CA CYS A 172 4.06 14.85 -16.18
C CYS A 172 2.68 14.30 -15.80
N PHE A 173 1.70 15.18 -15.68
CA PHE A 173 0.27 14.82 -15.74
C PHE A 173 -0.53 16.02 -16.23
N SER A 174 -0.63 16.20 -17.55
CA SER A 174 -1.70 17.01 -18.14
C SER A 174 -2.89 16.10 -18.43
N PHE A 175 -3.82 16.01 -17.49
CA PHE A 175 -5.17 15.54 -17.79
C PHE A 175 -5.85 16.62 -18.63
N ARG A 176 -6.02 16.34 -19.93
CA ARG A 176 -6.77 17.19 -20.85
C ARG A 176 -8.25 16.85 -20.72
N ASN A 177 -8.99 17.66 -19.98
CA ASN A 177 -10.45 17.65 -20.02
C ASN A 177 -10.88 18.53 -21.20
N ASP A 178 -11.21 17.91 -22.32
CA ASP A 178 -11.86 18.59 -23.46
C ASP A 178 -13.37 18.64 -23.19
N ASP A 179 -13.86 19.69 -22.50
CA ASP A 179 -15.28 20.04 -22.52
C ASP A 179 -15.53 21.07 -23.61
N THR A 180 -16.33 20.67 -24.60
CA THR A 180 -16.71 21.46 -25.77
C THR A 180 -18.07 22.10 -25.55
N THR A 181 -18.17 23.43 -25.44
CA THR A 181 -19.14 24.27 -26.18
C THR A 181 -18.89 25.78 -25.97
N PRO A 182 -19.24 26.65 -26.96
CA PRO A 182 -18.67 27.98 -27.15
C PRO A 182 -19.61 29.12 -26.69
N GLY A 183 -19.04 30.29 -26.39
CA GLY A 183 -19.86 31.49 -26.25
C GLY A 183 -19.15 32.75 -25.76
N SER A 184 -19.11 33.75 -26.63
CA SER A 184 -19.06 35.20 -26.36
C SER A 184 -17.80 35.85 -25.73
N SER A 185 -17.06 36.57 -26.57
CA SER A 185 -16.42 37.88 -26.25
C SER A 185 -17.46 39.02 -26.46
N PRO A 186 -17.15 40.34 -26.31
CA PRO A 186 -15.91 41.01 -25.90
C PRO A 186 -16.09 42.21 -24.94
N SER A 187 -15.00 42.77 -24.38
CA SER A 187 -14.91 44.21 -24.13
C SER A 187 -13.46 44.70 -24.00
N ASN A 188 -13.14 45.72 -24.80
CA ASN A 188 -11.92 46.53 -24.83
C ASN A 188 -11.75 47.40 -23.57
N ASN A 189 -10.51 47.74 -23.20
CA ASN A 189 -9.95 49.07 -23.51
C ASN A 189 -8.47 49.22 -23.12
N ASN A 190 -7.82 50.06 -23.94
CA ASN A 190 -6.40 50.34 -24.09
C ASN A 190 -5.80 51.22 -22.98
N SER A 191 -4.46 51.19 -22.84
CA SER A 191 -3.60 52.33 -23.21
C SER A 191 -2.08 52.05 -23.01
N SER A 192 -1.32 52.23 -24.10
CA SER A 192 0.02 52.88 -24.22
C SER A 192 1.22 52.34 -23.40
N SER A 193 2.44 52.18 -23.91
CA SER A 193 3.08 52.62 -25.16
C SER A 193 4.54 52.12 -25.20
N ASN A 194 5.10 52.10 -26.42
CA ASN A 194 6.51 52.19 -26.83
C ASN A 194 7.33 50.93 -27.10
N ASP A 195 7.70 50.87 -28.38
CA ASP A 195 8.73 50.09 -29.05
C ASP A 195 10.10 50.17 -28.36
N GLN A 196 10.84 49.06 -28.35
CA GLN A 196 12.19 49.01 -28.92
C GLN A 196 12.67 47.56 -29.10
N ALA A 197 13.30 47.36 -30.25
CA ALA A 197 13.91 46.13 -30.72
C ALA A 197 15.10 45.68 -29.86
N SER A 198 15.30 44.36 -29.70
CA SER A 198 16.60 43.69 -29.94
C SER A 198 16.52 42.18 -29.63
N THR A 199 16.67 41.36 -30.67
CA THR A 199 17.25 40.01 -30.57
C THR A 199 18.76 40.13 -30.30
N PRO A 200 19.41 39.11 -29.69
CA PRO A 200 20.05 38.13 -30.56
C PRO A 200 19.95 36.67 -30.10
N ALA A 201 19.95 35.82 -31.11
CA ALA A 201 20.22 34.39 -31.04
C ALA A 201 21.70 34.08 -30.75
N SER A 202 21.99 32.92 -30.16
CA SER A 202 23.18 32.08 -30.44
C SER A 202 23.00 30.70 -29.76
N LYS A 203 22.51 29.69 -30.49
CA LYS A 203 23.27 28.61 -31.18
C LYS A 203 24.12 27.69 -30.27
N ARG A 204 23.46 26.61 -29.83
CA ARG A 204 23.82 25.17 -29.98
C ARG A 204 25.26 24.85 -30.41
N ARG A 205 25.99 24.08 -29.58
CA ARG A 205 27.17 23.29 -30.02
C ARG A 205 26.92 21.80 -29.73
N ARG A 206 26.77 21.02 -30.81
CA ARG A 206 26.86 19.55 -30.84
C ARG A 206 28.34 19.17 -30.90
N LEU A 207 28.74 18.10 -30.20
CA LEU A 207 29.93 17.33 -30.55
C LEU A 207 29.47 15.93 -30.96
N SER A 208 29.74 15.60 -32.21
CA SER A 208 29.54 14.30 -32.84
C SER A 208 30.71 13.36 -32.54
N ALA A 209 30.38 12.07 -32.46
CA ALA A 209 31.32 10.96 -32.50
C ALA A 209 32.13 10.93 -33.81
N SER A 210 33.29 10.27 -33.75
CA SER A 210 34.03 9.75 -34.91
C SER A 210 34.62 8.37 -34.59
N PRO A 211 34.74 7.48 -35.59
CA PRO A 211 35.11 6.06 -35.41
C PRO A 211 36.60 5.79 -35.65
N ILE A 212 37.13 4.73 -35.03
CA ILE A 212 37.79 3.56 -35.66
C ILE A 212 37.46 2.35 -34.76
#